data_AF-A0A9C8NR27-F1
#
_entry.id   AF-A0A9C8NR27-F1
#
_cell.length_a   1.000
_cell.length_b   1.000
_cell.length_c   1.000
_cell.angle_alpha   90.00
_cell.angle_beta   90.00
_cell.angle_gamma   90.00
#
_symmetry.space_group_name_H-M   'P 1'
#
loop_
_entity.id
_entity.type
_entity.pdbx_description
1 polymer ?
#
loop_
_entity_poly.entity_id
_entity_poly.type
_entity_poly.pdbx_seq_one_letter_code
_entity_poly.pdbx_strand_id
1 'polypeptide(L)'
;MANDGPAPLERFLNGILPENPVYRQLLGMCPTLAVTGNMKAAMTMSAAVMFVMICANLITSSIRHLLKPHLRILVFVLTIATFVTIADRVLAAYLYQMSKELGPY
;
A
#
# COMPACT_ATOMS: atom_id res chain seq x y z
N MET A 1 26.67 34.69 12.72
CA MET A 1 26.43 34.20 11.35
C MET A 1 25.16 33.37 11.43
N ALA A 2 24.01 34.06 11.47
CA ALA A 2 23.13 34.25 10.31
C ALA A 2 22.43 32.94 9.95
N ASN A 3 21.23 32.80 10.52
CA ASN A 3 20.02 32.16 10.00
C ASN A 3 20.19 31.21 8.79
N ASP A 4 19.92 29.92 8.99
CA ASP A 4 19.08 29.06 8.13
C ASP A 4 19.17 27.60 8.64
N GLY A 5 18.29 27.22 9.58
CA GLY A 5 17.85 25.83 9.58
C GLY A 5 17.23 25.55 8.20
N PRO A 6 17.35 24.34 7.62
CA PRO A 6 16.93 24.10 6.24
C PRO A 6 15.52 24.65 6.05
N ALA A 7 15.34 25.48 5.04
CA ALA A 7 14.08 26.17 4.79
C ALA A 7 12.92 25.16 4.87
N PRO A 8 11.71 25.54 5.31
CA PRO A 8 10.56 24.63 5.31
C PRO A 8 10.40 23.91 3.95
N LEU A 9 10.79 24.61 2.88
CA LEU A 9 10.83 24.12 1.51
C LEU A 9 11.92 23.07 1.25
N GLU A 10 13.10 23.20 1.84
CA GLU A 10 14.19 22.23 1.77
C GLU A 10 13.85 20.95 2.55
N ARG A 11 13.20 21.07 3.71
CA ARG A 11 12.65 19.94 4.47
C ARG A 11 11.52 19.22 3.72
N PHE A 12 10.67 19.98 3.03
CA PHE A 12 9.59 19.44 2.20
C PHE A 12 10.14 18.71 0.96
N LEU A 13 11.11 19.30 0.27
CA LEU A 13 11.81 18.69 -0.87
C LEU A 13 12.56 17.42 -0.45
N ASN A 14 13.22 17.45 0.71
CA ASN A 14 13.88 16.27 1.26
C ASN A 14 12.87 15.16 1.63
N GLY A 15 11.71 15.51 2.20
CA GLY A 15 10.67 14.53 2.52
C GLY A 15 10.11 13.77 1.31
N ILE A 16 10.05 14.41 0.13
CA ILE A 16 9.38 13.85 -1.04
C ILE A 16 10.31 13.05 -1.96
N LEU A 17 11.58 13.45 -2.08
CA LEU A 17 12.57 12.81 -2.96
C LEU A 17 13.54 11.89 -2.20
N PRO A 18 14.47 12.39 -1.36
CA PRO A 18 15.49 11.55 -0.73
C PRO A 18 14.99 10.68 0.43
N GLU A 19 13.91 11.06 1.12
CA GLU A 19 13.42 10.31 2.30
C GLU A 19 12.25 9.37 2.00
N ASN A 20 11.69 9.41 0.79
CA ASN A 20 10.54 8.57 0.44
C ASN A 20 10.99 7.12 0.16
N PRO A 21 10.50 6.12 0.91
CA PRO A 21 10.92 4.73 0.78
C PRO A 21 10.64 4.12 -0.60
N VAL A 22 9.65 4.63 -1.33
CA VAL A 22 9.35 4.18 -2.71
C VAL A 22 10.48 4.58 -3.67
N TYR A 23 11.03 5.79 -3.52
CA TYR A 23 12.07 6.33 -4.41
C TYR A 23 13.48 5.95 -3.96
N ARG A 24 13.76 5.93 -2.65
CA ARG A 24 15.10 5.65 -2.12
C ARG A 24 15.38 4.15 -2.02
N GLN A 25 14.39 3.37 -1.60
CA GLN A 25 14.56 1.97 -1.22
C GLN A 25 13.86 1.00 -2.19
N LEU A 26 13.17 1.53 -3.20
CA LEU A 26 12.48 0.77 -4.26
C LEU A 26 11.51 -0.28 -3.69
N LEU A 27 10.88 0.01 -2.55
CA LEU A 27 9.89 -0.86 -1.92
C LEU A 27 8.49 -0.52 -2.46
N GLY A 28 7.71 -1.55 -2.81
CA GLY A 28 6.33 -1.37 -3.28
C GLY A 28 6.19 -0.96 -4.76
N MET A 29 7.13 -1.37 -5.61
CA MET A 29 7.16 -1.00 -7.04
C MET A 29 6.11 -1.70 -7.91
N CYS A 30 5.67 -2.90 -7.50
CA CYS A 30 4.70 -3.69 -8.28
C CYS A 30 3.41 -2.92 -8.58
N PRO A 31 2.71 -2.32 -7.59
CA PRO A 31 1.49 -1.56 -7.87
C PRO A 31 1.75 -0.20 -8.51
N THR A 32 2.87 0.48 -8.19
CA THR A 32 3.14 1.83 -8.69
C THR A 32 3.45 1.86 -10.18
N LEU A 33 4.16 0.85 -10.69
CA LEU A 33 4.43 0.71 -12.13
C LEU A 33 3.20 0.22 -12.90
N ALA A 34 2.41 -0.70 -12.31
CA ALA A 34 1.27 -1.33 -12.97
C ALA A 34 0.15 -0.34 -13.31
N VAL A 35 -0.11 0.66 -12.46
CA VAL A 35 -1.27 1.57 -12.64
C VAL A 35 -0.96 2.85 -13.43
N THR A 36 0.24 2.98 -14.00
CA THR A 36 0.66 4.18 -14.75
C THR A 36 -0.12 4.40 -16.06
N GLY A 37 -0.72 3.35 -16.62
CA GLY A 37 -1.41 3.41 -17.92
C GLY A 37 -2.86 3.91 -17.88
N ASN A 38 -3.55 3.85 -16.72
CA ASN A 38 -4.96 4.22 -16.64
C ASN A 38 -5.31 4.83 -15.27
N MET A 39 -5.75 6.08 -15.26
CA MET A 39 -6.16 6.82 -14.06
C MET A 39 -7.33 6.15 -13.32
N LYS A 40 -8.28 5.56 -14.05
CA LYS A 40 -9.43 4.89 -13.43
C LYS A 40 -9.01 3.64 -12.66
N ALA A 41 -8.12 2.83 -13.25
CA ALA A 41 -7.55 1.65 -12.61
C ALA A 41 -6.67 2.01 -11.39
N ALA A 42 -5.91 3.11 -11.47
CA ALA A 42 -5.12 3.61 -10.35
C ALA A 42 -5.97 4.02 -9.14
N MET A 43 -7.09 4.72 -9.39
CA MET A 43 -8.01 5.12 -8.34
C MET A 43 -8.70 3.92 -7.67
N THR A 44 -9.16 2.95 -8.45
CA THR A 44 -9.84 1.77 -7.91
C THR A 44 -8.88 0.88 -7.11
N MET A 45 -7.67 0.63 -7.63
CA MET A 45 -6.66 -0.17 -6.94
C MET A 45 -6.21 0.48 -5.63
N SER A 46 -5.90 1.78 -5.63
CA SER A 46 -5.46 2.48 -4.43
C SER A 46 -6.56 2.58 -3.36
N ALA A 47 -7.81 2.81 -3.76
CA ALA A 47 -8.95 2.78 -2.84
C ALA A 47 -9.16 1.38 -2.23
N ALA A 48 -9.06 0.33 -3.04
CA ALA A 48 -9.16 -1.05 -2.56
C ALA A 48 -8.03 -1.40 -1.58
N VAL A 49 -6.77 -1.08 -1.93
CA VAL A 49 -5.61 -1.35 -1.08
C VAL A 49 -5.68 -0.53 0.21
N MET A 50 -6.12 0.74 0.16
CA MET A 50 -6.30 1.57 1.35
C MET A 50 -7.29 0.93 2.33
N PHE A 51 -8.44 0.46 1.84
CA PHE A 51 -9.42 -0.25 2.64
C PHE A 51 -8.84 -1.53 3.26
N VAL A 52 -8.18 -2.36 2.44
CA VAL A 52 -7.53 -3.61 2.89
C VAL A 52 -6.48 -3.32 3.96
N MET A 53 -5.66 -2.30 3.80
CA MET A 53 -4.59 -1.98 4.74
C MET A 53 -5.12 -1.49 6.08
N ILE A 54 -6.22 -0.72 6.09
CA ILE A 54 -6.86 -0.29 7.33
C ILE A 54 -7.38 -1.52 8.09
N CYS A 55 -8.15 -2.39 7.43
CA CYS A 55 -8.69 -3.61 8.03
C CYS A 55 -7.58 -4.57 8.52
N ALA A 56 -6.54 -4.77 7.70
CA ALA A 56 -5.43 -5.65 8.04
C ALA A 56 -4.65 -5.14 9.25
N ASN A 57 -4.40 -3.82 9.36
CA ASN A 57 -3.70 -3.26 10.50
C ASN A 57 -4.50 -3.36 11.80
N LEU A 58 -5.83 -3.17 11.76
CA LEU A 58 -6.71 -3.31 12.93
C LEU A 58 -6.67 -4.74 13.50
N ILE A 59 -6.77 -5.73 12.62
CA ILE A 59 -6.76 -7.16 13.03
C ILE A 59 -5.36 -7.58 13.48
N THR A 60 -4.33 -7.16 12.75
CA THR A 60 -2.94 -7.46 13.08
C THR A 60 -2.54 -6.86 14.42
N SER A 61 -3.00 -5.65 14.74
CA SER A 61 -2.77 -5.01 16.04
C SER A 61 -3.35 -5.86 17.18
N SER A 62 -4.55 -6.40 16.99
CA SER A 62 -5.25 -7.21 17.99
C SER A 62 -4.56 -8.56 18.25
N ILE A 63 -3.99 -9.18 17.21
CA ILE A 63 -3.36 -10.51 17.28
C ILE A 63 -1.87 -10.42 17.69
N ARG A 64 -1.25 -9.24 17.59
CA ARG A 64 0.20 -9.01 17.79
C ARG A 64 0.77 -9.65 19.06
N HIS A 65 0.03 -9.62 20.17
CA HIS A 65 0.55 -10.06 21.47
C HIS A 65 0.67 -11.58 21.60
N LEU A 66 -0.07 -12.36 20.80
CA LEU A 66 -0.07 -13.83 20.86
C LEU A 66 0.97 -14.47 19.91
N LEU A 67 1.70 -13.66 19.13
CA LEU A 67 2.54 -14.15 18.03
C LEU A 67 3.99 -14.44 18.43
N LYS A 68 4.43 -15.68 18.21
CA LYS A 68 5.85 -16.08 18.32
C LYS A 68 6.69 -15.39 17.23
N PRO A 69 7.96 -15.01 17.52
CA PRO A 69 8.80 -14.24 16.59
C PRO A 69 8.97 -14.87 15.21
N HIS A 70 9.09 -16.19 15.15
CA HIS A 70 9.32 -16.93 13.90
C HIS A 70 8.12 -16.89 12.93
N LEU A 71 6.89 -16.77 13.44
CA LEU A 71 5.66 -16.82 12.63
C LEU A 71 5.08 -15.44 12.32
N ARG A 72 5.69 -14.37 12.84
CA ARG A 72 5.13 -13.01 12.77
C ARG A 72 4.97 -12.52 11.32
N ILE A 73 6.01 -12.69 10.50
CA ILE A 73 5.99 -12.26 9.08
C ILE A 73 4.90 -13.04 8.32
N LEU A 74 4.82 -14.35 8.55
CA LEU A 74 3.85 -15.23 7.88
C LEU A 74 2.41 -14.84 8.21
N VAL A 75 2.10 -14.58 9.49
CA VAL A 75 0.74 -14.18 9.90
C VAL A 75 0.35 -12.81 9.34
N PHE A 76 1.29 -11.86 9.25
CA PHE A 76 1.01 -10.55 8.66
C PHE A 76 0.68 -10.66 7.17
N VAL A 77 1.44 -11.46 6.41
CA VAL A 77 1.19 -11.67 4.98
C VAL A 77 -0.13 -12.42 4.74
N LEU A 78 -0.43 -13.46 5.54
CA LEU A 78 -1.71 -14.20 5.42
C LEU A 78 -2.93 -13.32 5.70
N THR A 79 -2.83 -12.44 6.70
CA THR A 79 -3.90 -11.50 7.01
C THR A 79 -4.14 -10.57 5.83
N ILE A 80 -3.09 -10.00 5.24
CA ILE A 80 -3.23 -9.11 4.07
C ILE A 80 -3.79 -9.88 2.85
N ALA A 81 -3.30 -11.11 2.59
CA ALA A 81 -3.73 -11.92 1.45
C ALA A 81 -5.22 -12.31 1.50
N THR A 82 -5.73 -12.63 2.68
CA THR A 82 -7.15 -12.96 2.87
C THR A 82 -8.05 -11.76 2.59
N PHE A 83 -7.70 -10.57 3.09
CA PHE A 83 -8.44 -9.35 2.78
C PHE A 83 -8.36 -8.95 1.31
N VAL A 84 -7.20 -9.10 0.67
CA VAL A 84 -7.05 -8.83 -0.76
C VAL A 84 -7.92 -9.77 -1.61
N THR A 85 -8.05 -11.03 -1.21
CA THR A 85 -8.91 -12.01 -1.89
C THR A 85 -10.38 -11.64 -1.78
N ILE A 86 -10.81 -11.17 -0.60
CA ILE A 86 -12.18 -10.68 -0.42
C ILE A 86 -12.43 -9.44 -1.29
N ALA A 87 -11.49 -8.49 -1.31
CA ALA A 87 -11.59 -7.29 -2.14
C ALA A 87 -11.66 -7.62 -3.64
N ASP A 88 -10.86 -8.57 -4.12
CA ASP A 88 -10.88 -9.04 -5.51
C ASP A 88 -12.25 -9.64 -5.88
N ARG A 89 -12.83 -10.47 -5.00
CA ARG A 89 -14.17 -11.03 -5.19
C ARG A 89 -15.27 -9.96 -5.20
N VAL A 90 -15.15 -8.93 -4.37
CA VAL A 90 -16.08 -7.79 -4.36
C VAL A 90 -15.95 -6.98 -5.66
N LEU A 91 -14.73 -6.75 -6.15
CA LEU A 91 -14.49 -6.06 -7.42
C LEU A 91 -15.06 -6.83 -8.61
N ALA A 92 -14.87 -8.15 -8.64
CA ALA A 92 -15.42 -9.03 -9.67
C ALA A 92 -16.95 -8.99 -9.72
N ALA A 93 -17.62 -8.77 -8.58
CA ALA A 93 -19.08 -8.70 -8.48
C ALA A 93 -19.67 -7.35 -8.94
N TYR A 94 -19.02 -6.22 -8.63
CA TYR A 94 -19.56 -4.87 -8.92
C TYR A 94 -19.01 -4.22 -10.19
N LEU A 95 -17.77 -4.50 -10.57
CA LEU A 95 -17.07 -3.82 -11.67
C LEU A 95 -16.26 -4.83 -12.50
N TYR A 96 -16.94 -5.70 -13.23
CA TYR A 96 -16.32 -6.76 -14.05
C TYR A 96 -15.30 -6.24 -15.07
N GLN A 97 -15.56 -5.08 -15.71
CA GLN A 97 -14.58 -4.47 -16.64
C GLN A 97 -13.30 -4.02 -15.95
N MET A 98 -13.40 -3.41 -14.76
CA MET A 98 -12.23 -2.99 -13.99
C MET A 98 -11.51 -4.20 -13.37
N SER A 99 -12.24 -5.20 -12.89
CA SER A 99 -11.67 -6.46 -12.38
C SER A 99 -10.94 -7.24 -13.48
N LYS A 100 -11.37 -7.16 -14.74
CA LYS A 100 -10.63 -7.75 -15.87
C LYS A 100 -9.36 -6.99 -16.23
N GLU A 101 -9.36 -5.66 -16.09
CA GLU A 101 -8.17 -4.82 -16.30
C GLU A 101 -7.16 -4.95 -15.15
N LEU A 102 -7.63 -5.13 -13.91
CA LEU A 102 -6.80 -5.28 -12.72
C LEU A 102 -6.39 -6.74 -12.47
N GLY A 103 -7.18 -7.73 -12.88
CA GLY A 103 -6.95 -9.16 -12.57
C GLY A 103 -5.61 -9.78 -13.03
N PRO A 104 -4.85 -9.22 -13.98
CA PRO A 104 -3.46 -9.61 -14.21
C PRO A 104 -2.47 -9.21 -13.10
N TYR A 105 -2.88 -8.35 -12.16
CA TYR A 105 -2.06 -7.71 -11.12
C TYR A 105 -2.67 -7.86 -9.72
#